data_AF-A0A1Y3BHN0-F1
#
_entry.id   AF-A0A1Y3BHN0-F1
#
_cell.length_a   1.000
_cell.length_b   1.000
_cell.length_c   1.000
_cell.angle_alpha   90.00
_cell.angle_beta   90.00
_cell.angle_gamma   90.00
#
_symmetry.space_group_name_H-M   'P 1'
#
loop_
_entity.id
_entity.type
_entity.pdbx_description
1 polymer ?
#
loop_
_entity_poly.entity_id
_entity_poly.type
_entity_poly.pdbx_seq_one_letter_code
_entity_poly.pdbx_strand_id
1 'polypeptide(L)'
;MDNLKLIICGFKDGLYDSIFFGIYVITTVLKQHQSPQSTNVLKRIRQCCLLGGLLMFSMIIFNYFLQLLNIIVTIIFGQQQHGATWSWLESTLSTLFSALWVLPLIFLSRIVTALWFQDIADISFKGRPQAFKSISKLIADTLFSMLIQILFLIQANLFYFFPIRFIGQLLSILHTSLLYSLYSFEYKWFNMGWELYKRLHYIERMWPYFFGFGLPLALVTHSLPNYYLNTACFAFLFPLFILSANETHLDLKKSDHKIPFFSGVVWISNKLMIVLP
;
A
#
# COMPACT_ATOMS: atom_id res chain seq x y z
N MET A 1 22.45 -20.82 17.16
CA MET A 1 23.18 -19.93 16.21
C MET A 1 22.58 -20.00 14.81
N ASP A 2 22.05 -21.16 14.39
CA ASP A 2 21.50 -21.36 13.04
C ASP A 2 20.19 -20.60 12.78
N ASN A 3 19.31 -20.46 13.78
CA ASN A 3 18.08 -19.67 13.65
C ASN A 3 18.34 -18.18 13.41
N LEU A 4 19.32 -17.59 14.10
CA LEU A 4 19.68 -16.19 13.89
C LEU A 4 20.25 -15.98 12.48
N LYS A 5 21.07 -16.93 11.99
CA LYS A 5 21.57 -16.90 10.61
C LYS A 5 20.42 -16.99 9.60
N LEU A 6 19.46 -17.88 9.81
CA LEU A 6 18.27 -17.99 8.94
C LEU A 6 17.45 -16.69 8.92
N ILE A 7 17.25 -16.04 10.08
CA ILE A 7 16.55 -14.76 10.16
C ILE A 7 17.31 -13.67 9.39
N ILE A 8 18.62 -13.55 9.61
CA ILE A 8 19.45 -12.54 8.95
C ILE A 8 19.52 -12.78 7.45
N CYS A 9 19.72 -14.03 7.01
CA CYS A 9 19.75 -14.39 5.59
C CYS A 9 18.40 -14.08 4.93
N GLY A 10 17.30 -14.59 5.49
CA GLY A 10 15.96 -14.33 4.94
C GLY A 10 15.67 -12.84 4.83
N PHE A 11 15.98 -12.05 5.87
CA PHE A 11 15.84 -10.59 5.84
C PHE A 11 16.68 -9.94 4.75
N LYS A 12 17.95 -10.34 4.61
CA LYS A 12 18.84 -9.81 3.56
C LYS A 12 18.33 -10.15 2.16
N ASP A 13 17.85 -11.38 1.95
CA ASP A 13 17.31 -11.83 0.66
C ASP A 13 16.06 -11.02 0.28
N GLY A 14 15.15 -10.79 1.23
CA GLY A 14 13.97 -9.95 1.00
C GLY A 14 14.34 -8.50 0.70
N LEU A 15 15.30 -7.94 1.44
CA LEU A 15 15.79 -6.58 1.20
C LEU A 15 16.48 -6.46 -0.16
N TYR A 16 17.23 -7.48 -0.56
CA TYR A 16 17.88 -7.56 -1.87
C TYR A 16 16.86 -7.60 -3.00
N ASP A 17 15.86 -8.48 -2.90
CA ASP A 17 14.82 -8.63 -3.93
C ASP A 17 13.99 -7.36 -4.10
N SER A 18 13.66 -6.67 -3.00
CA SER A 18 12.91 -5.41 -3.06
C SER A 18 13.71 -4.25 -3.69
N ILE A 19 14.99 -4.09 -3.33
CA ILE A 19 15.81 -2.95 -3.78
C ILE A 19 16.41 -3.20 -5.17
N PHE A 20 17.05 -4.35 -5.37
CA PHE A 20 17.84 -4.62 -6.57
C PHE A 20 16.94 -4.85 -7.78
N PHE A 21 15.76 -5.43 -7.57
CA PHE A 21 14.80 -5.62 -8.66
C PHE A 21 14.08 -4.34 -9.04
N GLY A 22 13.87 -3.39 -8.12
CA GLY A 22 13.37 -2.05 -8.46
C GLY A 22 14.31 -1.33 -9.45
N ILE A 23 15.62 -1.44 -9.23
CA ILE A 23 16.65 -0.91 -10.14
C ILE A 23 16.72 -1.71 -11.44
N TYR A 24 16.62 -3.05 -11.37
CA TYR A 24 16.57 -3.91 -12.55
C TYR A 24 15.35 -3.65 -13.44
N VAL A 25 14.17 -3.42 -12.86
CA VAL A 25 12.95 -3.08 -13.59
C VAL A 25 13.07 -1.71 -14.23
N ILE A 26 13.56 -0.69 -13.50
CA ILE A 26 13.77 0.64 -14.10
C ILE A 26 14.75 0.53 -15.26
N THR A 27 15.88 -0.15 -15.07
CA THR A 27 16.88 -0.31 -16.12
C THR A 27 16.36 -1.15 -17.28
N THR A 28 15.63 -2.24 -17.06
CA THR A 28 15.09 -3.11 -18.11
C THR A 28 13.90 -2.49 -18.82
N VAL A 29 13.00 -1.78 -18.13
CA VAL A 29 11.90 -0.99 -18.73
C VAL A 29 12.46 0.17 -19.56
N LEU A 30 13.52 0.84 -19.08
CA LEU A 30 14.21 1.87 -19.86
C LEU A 30 14.98 1.29 -21.06
N LYS A 31 15.51 0.06 -20.96
CA LYS A 31 16.24 -0.62 -22.04
C LYS A 31 15.32 -1.33 -23.05
N GLN A 32 14.16 -1.82 -22.62
CA GLN A 32 13.14 -2.47 -23.45
C GLN A 32 12.15 -1.45 -24.02
N HIS A 33 12.63 -0.44 -24.72
CA HIS A 33 11.80 0.48 -25.51
C HIS A 33 11.08 -0.20 -26.70
N GLN A 34 11.18 -1.53 -26.85
CA GLN A 34 10.73 -2.29 -28.02
C GLN A 34 9.71 -3.42 -27.74
N SER A 35 9.31 -3.68 -26.49
CA SER A 35 8.24 -4.68 -26.23
C SER A 35 6.88 -3.98 -25.98
N PRO A 36 5.76 -4.44 -26.55
CA PRO A 36 4.44 -3.86 -26.30
C PRO A 36 3.96 -4.02 -24.85
N GLN A 37 4.55 -4.95 -24.09
CA GLN A 37 4.23 -5.15 -22.66
C GLN A 37 4.87 -4.07 -21.77
N SER A 38 6.15 -3.75 -21.95
CA SER A 38 6.85 -2.71 -21.15
C SER A 38 6.25 -1.31 -21.35
N THR A 39 5.81 -0.99 -22.56
CA THR A 39 5.16 0.30 -22.87
C THR A 39 3.80 0.42 -22.19
N ASN A 40 3.03 -0.66 -22.07
CA ASN A 40 1.77 -0.68 -21.34
C ASN A 40 1.97 -0.47 -19.83
N VAL A 41 2.93 -1.17 -19.22
CA VAL A 41 3.27 -1.00 -17.80
C VAL A 41 3.70 0.44 -17.51
N LEU A 42 4.61 0.99 -18.31
CA LEU A 42 5.08 2.38 -18.15
C LEU A 42 3.94 3.39 -18.36
N LYS A 43 3.04 3.13 -19.32
CA LYS A 43 1.84 3.95 -19.52
C LYS A 43 0.94 3.94 -18.29
N ARG A 44 0.72 2.78 -17.66
CA ARG A 44 -0.07 2.68 -16.41
C ARG A 44 0.61 3.41 -15.25
N ILE A 45 1.92 3.24 -15.06
CA ILE A 45 2.68 3.96 -14.02
C ILE A 45 2.56 5.48 -14.25
N ARG A 46 2.73 5.93 -15.50
CA ARG A 46 2.57 7.34 -15.85
C ARG A 46 1.15 7.83 -15.59
N GLN A 47 0.12 7.02 -15.86
CA GLN A 47 -1.26 7.35 -15.55
C GLN A 47 -1.48 7.47 -14.02
N CYS A 48 -0.94 6.57 -13.20
CA CYS A 48 -0.94 6.70 -11.73
C CYS A 48 -0.29 8.02 -11.28
N CYS A 49 0.92 8.32 -11.78
CA CYS A 49 1.63 9.55 -11.44
C CYS A 49 0.86 10.80 -11.85
N LEU A 50 0.26 10.80 -13.03
CA LEU A 50 -0.49 11.93 -13.55
C LEU A 50 -1.75 12.18 -12.72
N LEU A 51 -2.43 11.11 -12.28
CA LEU A 51 -3.62 11.21 -11.44
C LEU A 51 -3.28 11.69 -10.02
N GLY A 52 -2.19 11.18 -9.43
CA GLY A 52 -1.66 11.67 -8.15
C GLY A 52 -1.19 13.12 -8.23
N GLY A 53 -0.51 13.50 -9.32
CA GLY A 53 -0.09 14.86 -9.60
C GLY A 53 -1.26 15.82 -9.79
N LEU A 54 -2.32 15.39 -10.48
CA LEU A 54 -3.56 16.16 -10.63
C LEU A 54 -4.21 16.46 -9.27
N LEU A 55 -4.28 15.44 -8.39
CA LEU A 55 -4.80 15.61 -7.04
C LEU A 55 -3.98 16.62 -6.24
N MET A 56 -2.65 16.49 -6.25
CA MET A 56 -1.76 17.43 -5.59
C MET A 56 -1.90 18.85 -6.14
N PHE A 57 -1.95 19.00 -7.46
CA PHE A 57 -2.12 20.29 -8.12
C PHE A 57 -3.45 20.94 -7.75
N SER A 58 -4.54 20.17 -7.67
CA SER A 58 -5.84 20.68 -7.25
C SER A 58 -5.83 21.20 -5.80
N MET A 59 -5.11 20.53 -4.89
CA MET A 59 -4.95 21.01 -3.51
C MET A 59 -4.11 22.28 -3.42
N ILE A 60 -3.05 22.38 -4.21
CA ILE A 60 -2.20 23.57 -4.25
C ILE A 60 -3.01 24.78 -4.73
N ILE A 61 -3.77 24.62 -5.83
CA ILE A 61 -4.67 25.68 -6.33
C ILE A 61 -5.68 26.08 -5.27
N PHE A 62 -6.32 25.09 -4.62
CA PHE A 62 -7.32 25.36 -3.58
C PHE A 62 -6.71 26.12 -2.39
N ASN A 63 -5.50 25.78 -1.96
CA ASN A 63 -4.80 26.50 -0.89
C ASN A 63 -4.50 27.96 -1.28
N TYR A 64 -4.05 28.22 -2.51
CA TYR A 64 -3.86 29.58 -3.00
C TYR A 64 -5.18 30.35 -3.11
N PHE A 65 -6.26 29.67 -3.52
CA PHE A 65 -7.60 30.24 -3.56
C PHE A 65 -8.10 30.63 -2.17
N LEU A 66 -7.89 29.78 -1.15
CA LEU A 66 -8.19 30.13 0.24
C LEU A 66 -7.36 31.33 0.71
N GLN A 67 -6.06 31.39 0.40
CA GLN A 67 -5.24 32.56 0.73
C GLN A 67 -5.77 33.85 0.09
N LEU A 68 -6.22 33.79 -1.17
CA LEU A 68 -6.83 34.93 -1.84
C LEU A 68 -8.15 35.35 -1.17
N LEU A 69 -9.01 34.39 -0.82
CA LEU A 69 -10.24 34.65 -0.09
C LEU A 69 -9.97 35.27 1.29
N ASN A 70 -8.94 34.82 2.01
CA ASN A 70 -8.55 35.38 3.29
C ASN A 70 -8.25 36.89 3.17
N ILE A 71 -7.51 37.28 2.12
CA ILE A 71 -7.20 38.68 1.84
C ILE A 71 -8.49 39.47 1.57
N ILE A 72 -9.39 38.94 0.74
CA ILE A 72 -10.68 39.59 0.41
C ILE A 72 -11.54 39.78 1.66
N VAL A 73 -11.69 38.74 2.49
CA VAL A 73 -12.45 38.81 3.75
C VAL A 73 -11.84 39.83 4.71
N THR A 74 -10.51 39.93 4.75
CA THR A 74 -9.80 40.94 5.55
C THR A 74 -10.11 42.37 5.07
N ILE A 75 -10.17 42.59 3.76
CA ILE A 75 -10.49 43.89 3.16
C ILE A 75 -11.94 44.31 3.45
N ILE A 76 -12.90 43.36 3.39
CA ILE A 76 -14.33 43.66 3.53
C ILE A 76 -14.76 43.87 4.99
N PHE A 77 -14.35 42.98 5.90
CA PHE A 77 -14.85 42.95 7.29
C PHE A 77 -13.93 43.66 8.30
N GLY A 78 -12.71 44.04 7.87
CA GLY A 78 -11.71 44.62 8.75
C GLY A 78 -11.20 43.65 9.83
N GLN A 79 -10.16 44.06 10.55
CA GLN A 79 -9.43 43.19 11.51
C GLN A 79 -10.29 42.66 12.68
N GLN A 80 -11.37 43.36 13.06
CA GLN A 80 -12.12 43.03 14.29
C GLN A 80 -13.10 41.85 14.14
N GLN A 81 -13.75 41.68 12.99
CA GLN A 81 -14.68 40.57 12.75
C GLN A 81 -14.12 39.48 11.82
N HIS A 82 -12.89 39.65 11.34
CA HIS A 82 -12.23 38.73 10.40
C HIS A 82 -12.10 37.31 10.95
N GLY A 83 -11.70 37.14 12.21
CA GLY A 83 -11.32 35.83 12.76
C GLY A 83 -12.44 34.80 12.75
N ALA A 84 -13.63 35.16 13.22
CA ALA A 84 -14.77 34.24 13.30
C ALA A 84 -15.32 33.89 11.90
N THR A 85 -15.49 34.89 11.04
CA THR A 85 -16.00 34.73 9.67
C THR A 85 -15.03 33.91 8.81
N TRP A 86 -13.73 34.19 8.90
CA TRP A 86 -12.70 33.44 8.18
C TRP A 86 -12.61 31.98 8.64
N SER A 87 -12.57 31.74 9.95
CA SER A 87 -12.53 30.38 10.51
C SER A 87 -13.69 29.51 10.00
N TRP A 88 -14.92 30.03 10.04
CA TRP A 88 -16.08 29.29 9.58
C TRP A 88 -16.05 29.04 8.06
N LEU A 89 -15.65 30.05 7.28
CA LEU A 89 -15.56 29.97 5.83
C LEU A 89 -14.46 28.99 5.39
N GLU A 90 -13.26 29.08 5.97
CA GLU A 90 -12.12 28.20 5.71
C GLU A 90 -12.47 26.75 6.04
N SER A 91 -13.04 26.50 7.23
CA SER A 91 -13.45 25.16 7.65
C SER A 91 -14.52 24.57 6.73
N THR A 92 -15.55 25.35 6.38
CA THR A 92 -16.65 24.90 5.52
C THR A 92 -16.17 24.60 4.11
N LEU A 93 -15.42 25.51 3.48
CA LEU A 93 -14.87 25.31 2.14
C LEU A 93 -13.89 24.14 2.10
N SER A 94 -12.98 24.04 3.07
CA SER A 94 -12.00 22.94 3.14
C SER A 94 -12.68 21.59 3.33
N THR A 95 -13.74 21.53 4.15
CA THR A 95 -14.51 20.31 4.36
C THR A 95 -15.27 19.91 3.10
N LEU A 96 -15.96 20.84 2.45
CA LEU A 96 -16.69 20.58 1.20
C LEU A 96 -15.74 20.16 0.07
N PHE A 97 -14.60 20.83 -0.08
CA PHE A 97 -13.59 20.47 -1.08
C PHE A 97 -13.00 19.07 -0.80
N SER A 98 -12.69 18.78 0.47
CA SER A 98 -12.15 17.47 0.85
C SER A 98 -13.18 16.35 0.61
N ALA A 99 -14.44 16.58 0.99
CA ALA A 99 -15.50 15.57 0.92
C ALA A 99 -16.04 15.34 -0.50
N LEU A 100 -16.22 16.39 -1.29
CA LEU A 100 -16.85 16.31 -2.61
C LEU A 100 -15.84 16.16 -3.76
N TRP A 101 -14.60 16.58 -3.58
CA TRP A 101 -13.59 16.54 -4.65
C TRP A 101 -12.45 15.58 -4.33
N VAL A 102 -11.74 15.80 -3.23
CA VAL A 102 -10.52 15.06 -2.91
C VAL A 102 -10.83 13.59 -2.61
N LEU A 103 -11.76 13.30 -1.70
CA LEU A 103 -12.07 11.94 -1.27
C LEU A 103 -12.61 11.07 -2.41
N PRO A 104 -13.59 11.51 -3.23
CA PRO A 104 -14.08 10.72 -4.36
C PRO A 104 -12.99 10.46 -5.41
N LEU A 105 -12.15 11.45 -5.71
CA LEU A 105 -11.05 11.27 -6.65
C LEU A 105 -9.98 10.31 -6.09
N ILE A 106 -9.70 10.33 -4.79
CA ILE A 106 -8.81 9.35 -4.14
C ILE A 106 -9.41 7.94 -4.19
N PHE A 107 -10.72 7.80 -3.99
CA PHE A 107 -11.37 6.50 -4.07
C PHE A 107 -11.33 5.93 -5.49
N LEU A 108 -11.72 6.74 -6.48
CA LEU A 108 -11.66 6.37 -7.89
C LEU A 108 -10.23 6.08 -8.34
N SER A 109 -9.25 6.88 -7.91
CA SER A 109 -7.84 6.66 -8.23
C SER A 109 -7.37 5.31 -7.71
N ARG A 110 -7.72 4.97 -6.46
CA ARG A 110 -7.36 3.67 -5.88
C ARG A 110 -7.94 2.49 -6.65
N ILE A 111 -9.19 2.56 -7.09
CA ILE A 111 -9.81 1.49 -7.89
C ILE A 111 -9.05 1.32 -9.21
N VAL A 112 -8.86 2.42 -9.94
CA VAL A 112 -8.20 2.39 -11.25
C VAL A 112 -6.76 1.90 -11.11
N THR A 113 -6.04 2.38 -10.09
CA THR A 113 -4.68 1.96 -9.77
C THR A 113 -4.62 0.48 -9.39
N ALA A 114 -5.59 -0.06 -8.64
CA ALA A 114 -5.66 -1.47 -8.33
C ALA A 114 -5.89 -2.35 -9.58
N LEU A 115 -6.74 -1.91 -10.51
CA LEU A 115 -6.94 -2.60 -11.79
C LEU A 115 -5.65 -2.63 -12.62
N TRP A 116 -4.93 -1.51 -12.67
CA TRP A 116 -3.63 -1.47 -13.36
C TRP A 116 -2.57 -2.32 -12.68
N PHE A 117 -2.58 -2.42 -11.36
CA PHE A 117 -1.69 -3.31 -10.61
C PHE A 117 -1.96 -4.78 -10.93
N GLN A 118 -3.24 -5.16 -11.04
CA GLN A 118 -3.64 -6.49 -11.50
C GLN A 118 -3.14 -6.76 -12.93
N ASP A 119 -3.36 -5.83 -13.87
CA ASP A 119 -2.86 -5.96 -15.25
C ASP A 119 -1.33 -6.18 -15.28
N ILE A 120 -0.57 -5.40 -14.50
CA ILE A 120 0.89 -5.49 -14.42
C ILE A 120 1.31 -6.86 -13.88
N ALA A 121 0.62 -7.36 -12.86
CA ALA A 121 0.91 -8.65 -12.26
C ALA A 121 0.64 -9.80 -13.24
N ASP A 122 -0.46 -9.74 -13.97
CA ASP A 122 -0.86 -10.81 -14.91
C ASP A 122 0.10 -10.87 -16.10
N ILE A 123 0.53 -9.71 -16.61
CA ILE A 123 1.51 -9.61 -17.71
C ILE A 123 2.89 -10.15 -17.30
N SER A 124 3.31 -9.92 -16.06
CA SER A 124 4.65 -10.30 -15.57
C SER A 124 4.71 -11.71 -14.97
N PHE A 125 3.58 -12.38 -14.83
CA PHE A 125 3.53 -13.72 -14.26
C PHE A 125 4.10 -14.78 -15.24
N LYS A 126 5.22 -15.41 -14.86
CA LYS A 126 5.92 -16.41 -15.68
C LYS A 126 5.38 -17.84 -15.57
N GLY A 127 4.27 -18.05 -14.88
CA GLY A 127 3.63 -19.36 -14.70
C GLY A 127 2.36 -19.54 -15.53
N ARG A 128 1.77 -20.74 -15.47
CA ARG A 128 0.40 -20.94 -15.98
C ARG A 128 -0.59 -20.48 -14.90
N PRO A 129 -1.41 -19.43 -15.15
CA PRO A 129 -2.35 -18.95 -14.16
C PRO A 129 -3.35 -20.07 -13.82
N GLN A 130 -3.55 -20.31 -12.53
CA GLN A 130 -4.52 -21.27 -12.03
C GLN A 130 -5.85 -20.57 -11.78
N ALA A 131 -6.86 -20.93 -12.57
CA ALA A 131 -8.21 -20.41 -12.35
C ALA A 131 -8.79 -20.94 -11.03
N PHE A 132 -9.44 -20.06 -10.27
CA PHE A 132 -10.26 -20.49 -9.15
C PHE A 132 -11.40 -21.36 -9.67
N LYS A 133 -11.68 -22.47 -8.97
CA LYS A 133 -12.74 -23.41 -9.35
C LYS A 133 -14.15 -22.79 -9.26
N SER A 134 -14.33 -21.69 -8.53
CA SER A 134 -15.61 -21.01 -8.32
C SER A 134 -15.43 -19.49 -8.13
N ILE A 135 -16.25 -18.71 -8.83
CA ILE A 135 -16.31 -17.24 -8.71
C ILE A 135 -16.74 -16.81 -7.31
N SER A 136 -17.68 -17.53 -6.69
CA SER A 136 -18.12 -17.24 -5.31
C SER A 136 -16.97 -17.38 -4.32
N LYS A 137 -16.14 -18.42 -4.49
CA LYS A 137 -14.95 -18.63 -3.66
C LYS A 137 -13.91 -17.52 -3.86
N LEU A 138 -13.73 -17.07 -5.11
CA LEU A 138 -12.86 -15.94 -5.42
C LEU A 138 -13.34 -14.65 -4.73
N ILE A 139 -14.63 -14.32 -4.84
CA ILE A 139 -15.19 -13.12 -4.21
C ILE A 139 -15.05 -13.19 -2.69
N ALA A 140 -15.39 -14.33 -2.08
CA ALA A 140 -15.29 -14.53 -0.63
C ALA A 140 -13.83 -14.37 -0.14
N ASP A 141 -12.89 -14.97 -0.85
CA ASP A 141 -11.47 -14.88 -0.53
C ASP A 141 -10.94 -13.43 -0.66
N THR A 142 -11.32 -12.71 -1.73
CA THR A 142 -10.97 -11.30 -1.93
C THR A 142 -11.53 -10.41 -0.82
N LEU A 143 -12.80 -10.57 -0.45
CA LEU A 143 -13.43 -9.80 0.62
C LEU A 143 -12.78 -10.09 1.97
N PHE A 144 -12.49 -11.36 2.26
CA PHE A 144 -11.82 -11.76 3.50
C PHE A 144 -10.38 -11.24 3.55
N SER A 145 -9.67 -11.25 2.42
CA SER A 145 -8.34 -10.64 2.27
C SER A 145 -8.39 -9.15 2.58
N MET A 146 -9.31 -8.40 1.97
CA MET A 146 -9.49 -6.96 2.24
C MET A 146 -9.77 -6.68 3.72
N LEU A 147 -10.66 -7.46 4.35
CA LEU A 147 -10.97 -7.31 5.77
C LEU A 147 -9.73 -7.53 6.65
N ILE A 148 -8.99 -8.62 6.42
CA ILE A 148 -7.76 -8.93 7.15
C ILE A 148 -6.72 -7.82 6.98
N GLN A 149 -6.54 -7.33 5.76
CA GLN A 149 -5.60 -6.25 5.45
C GLN A 149 -5.97 -4.95 6.17
N ILE A 150 -7.26 -4.57 6.21
CA ILE A 150 -7.75 -3.39 6.95
C ILE A 150 -7.50 -3.55 8.44
N LEU A 151 -7.86 -4.69 9.03
CA LEU A 151 -7.64 -4.94 10.46
C LEU A 151 -6.15 -4.98 10.82
N PHE A 152 -5.31 -5.50 9.93
CA PHE A 152 -3.87 -5.56 10.14
C PHE A 152 -3.21 -4.18 10.02
N LEU A 153 -3.74 -3.32 9.15
CA LEU A 153 -3.36 -1.90 9.10
C LEU A 153 -3.75 -1.19 10.40
N ILE A 154 -4.94 -1.45 10.94
CA ILE A 154 -5.35 -0.90 12.25
C ILE A 154 -4.40 -1.39 13.34
N GLN A 155 -4.11 -2.70 13.39
CA GLN A 155 -3.12 -3.29 14.31
C GLN A 155 -1.75 -2.59 14.20
N ALA A 156 -1.25 -2.33 12.99
CA ALA A 156 0.02 -1.62 12.77
C ALA A 156 0.00 -0.19 13.33
N ASN A 157 -1.13 0.52 13.23
CA ASN A 157 -1.29 1.87 13.77
C ASN A 157 -1.49 1.89 15.29
N LEU A 158 -2.07 0.84 15.88
CA LEU A 158 -2.25 0.77 17.34
C LEU A 158 -0.91 0.76 18.10
N PHE A 159 0.18 0.31 17.47
CA PHE A 159 1.51 0.38 18.08
C PHE A 159 2.01 1.82 18.30
N TYR A 160 1.38 2.86 17.73
CA TYR A 160 1.70 4.25 18.10
C TYR A 160 1.27 4.61 19.53
N PHE A 161 0.34 3.86 20.11
CA PHE A 161 -0.10 4.04 21.51
C PHE A 161 0.79 3.27 22.51
N PHE A 162 1.86 2.63 22.05
CA PHE A 162 2.74 1.86 22.93
C PHE A 162 3.52 2.79 23.90
N PRO A 163 3.74 2.39 25.18
CA PRO A 163 4.35 3.28 26.18
C PRO A 163 5.74 3.80 25.79
N ILE A 164 6.51 2.97 25.07
CA ILE A 164 7.84 3.32 24.57
C ILE A 164 7.73 3.65 23.08
N ARG A 165 7.77 4.95 22.76
CA ARG A 165 7.57 5.48 21.39
C ARG A 165 8.44 4.79 20.34
N PHE A 166 9.72 4.58 20.64
CA PHE A 166 10.66 3.95 19.70
C PHE A 166 10.27 2.50 19.38
N ILE A 167 9.91 1.71 20.40
CA ILE A 167 9.46 0.33 20.22
C ILE A 167 8.14 0.29 19.44
N GLY A 168 7.20 1.19 19.76
CA GLY A 168 5.94 1.33 19.03
C GLY A 168 6.15 1.62 17.54
N GLN A 169 7.06 2.53 17.20
CA GLN A 169 7.42 2.83 15.81
C GLN A 169 8.03 1.62 15.09
N LEU A 170 8.98 0.91 15.73
CA LEU A 170 9.58 -0.29 15.15
C LEU A 170 8.54 -1.40 14.89
N LEU A 171 7.62 -1.61 15.83
CA LEU A 171 6.55 -2.59 15.67
C LEU A 171 5.57 -2.20 14.57
N SER A 172 5.22 -0.91 14.46
CA SER A 172 4.39 -0.38 13.38
C SER A 172 5.06 -0.57 12.02
N ILE A 173 6.34 -0.22 11.88
CA ILE A 173 7.12 -0.43 10.64
C ILE A 173 7.19 -1.92 10.30
N LEU A 174 7.43 -2.80 11.27
CA LEU A 174 7.46 -4.24 11.05
C LEU A 174 6.12 -4.75 10.49
N HIS A 175 4.99 -4.36 11.11
CA HIS A 175 3.67 -4.78 10.64
C HIS A 175 3.33 -4.19 9.26
N THR A 176 3.61 -2.91 9.04
CA THR A 176 3.40 -2.27 7.73
C THR A 176 4.26 -2.93 6.65
N SER A 177 5.49 -3.34 6.97
CA SER A 177 6.35 -4.08 6.04
C SER A 177 5.76 -5.44 5.66
N LEU A 178 5.27 -6.20 6.64
CA LEU A 178 4.59 -7.48 6.38
C LEU A 178 3.30 -7.28 5.56
N LEU A 179 2.56 -6.20 5.81
CA LEU A 179 1.36 -5.84 5.07
C LEU A 179 1.67 -5.48 3.61
N TYR A 180 2.70 -4.68 3.36
CA TYR A 180 3.12 -4.32 2.00
C TYR A 180 3.65 -5.53 1.22
N SER A 181 4.38 -6.42 1.89
CA SER A 181 4.74 -7.72 1.32
C SER A 181 3.50 -8.54 0.95
N LEU A 182 2.50 -8.63 1.84
CA LEU A 182 1.23 -9.29 1.52
C LEU A 182 0.60 -8.66 0.28
N TYR A 183 0.49 -7.33 0.23
CA TYR A 183 -0.10 -6.62 -0.91
C TYR A 183 0.61 -6.96 -2.23
N SER A 184 1.95 -6.95 -2.26
CA SER A 184 2.70 -7.19 -3.50
C SER A 184 2.66 -8.65 -3.95
N PHE A 185 2.81 -9.60 -3.02
CA PHE A 185 2.81 -11.03 -3.35
C PHE A 185 1.42 -11.60 -3.58
N GLU A 186 0.37 -10.96 -3.07
CA GLU A 186 -1.01 -11.40 -3.25
C GLU A 186 -1.37 -11.56 -4.73
N TYR A 187 -0.94 -10.65 -5.61
CA TYR A 187 -1.18 -10.75 -7.04
C TYR A 187 -0.58 -12.03 -7.65
N LYS A 188 0.69 -12.34 -7.30
CA LYS A 188 1.35 -13.59 -7.71
C LYS A 188 0.60 -14.81 -7.21
N TRP A 189 0.23 -14.80 -5.94
CA TRP A 189 -0.40 -15.92 -5.27
C TRP A 189 -1.84 -16.15 -5.74
N PHE A 190 -2.56 -15.09 -6.12
CA PHE A 190 -3.82 -15.20 -6.84
C PHE A 190 -3.63 -15.92 -8.18
N ASN A 191 -2.61 -15.56 -8.96
CA ASN A 191 -2.27 -16.26 -10.21
C ASN A 191 -1.83 -17.72 -9.98
N MET A 192 -1.31 -18.04 -8.79
CA MET A 192 -1.03 -19.42 -8.38
C MET A 192 -2.24 -20.15 -7.76
N GLY A 193 -3.41 -19.52 -7.65
CA GLY A 193 -4.62 -20.10 -7.06
C GLY A 193 -4.54 -20.31 -5.54
N TRP A 194 -3.70 -19.55 -4.82
CA TRP A 194 -3.54 -19.70 -3.37
C TRP A 194 -4.66 -18.98 -2.63
N GLU A 195 -5.28 -19.68 -1.67
CA GLU A 195 -6.25 -19.11 -0.74
C GLU A 195 -5.58 -18.24 0.33
N LEU A 196 -6.34 -17.31 0.93
CA LEU A 196 -5.83 -16.37 1.91
C LEU A 196 -5.10 -17.05 3.07
N TYR A 197 -5.68 -18.10 3.67
CA TYR A 197 -5.06 -18.80 4.80
C TYR A 197 -3.67 -19.35 4.45
N LYS A 198 -3.47 -19.81 3.21
CA LYS A 198 -2.17 -20.27 2.73
C LYS A 198 -1.18 -19.10 2.61
N ARG A 199 -1.61 -17.94 2.10
CA ARG A 199 -0.79 -16.72 1.98
C ARG A 199 -0.32 -16.23 3.35
N LEU A 200 -1.24 -16.09 4.31
CA LEU A 200 -0.93 -15.65 5.67
C LEU A 200 0.03 -16.63 6.35
N HIS A 201 -0.26 -17.93 6.27
CA HIS A 201 0.61 -18.97 6.85
C HIS A 201 2.01 -18.95 6.27
N TYR A 202 2.13 -18.68 4.96
CA TYR A 202 3.40 -18.60 4.27
C TYR A 202 4.20 -17.38 4.72
N ILE A 203 3.56 -16.21 4.88
CA ILE A 203 4.21 -15.03 5.45
C ILE A 203 4.70 -15.29 6.87
N GLU A 204 3.88 -15.89 7.73
CA GLU A 204 4.26 -16.18 9.13
C GLU A 204 5.44 -17.15 9.26
N ARG A 205 5.60 -18.08 8.30
CA ARG A 205 6.74 -19.02 8.24
C ARG A 205 8.01 -18.42 7.65
N MET A 206 7.91 -17.39 6.83
CA MET A 206 9.05 -16.73 6.18
C MET A 206 9.09 -15.24 6.53
N TRP A 207 8.64 -14.90 7.73
CA TRP A 207 8.48 -13.52 8.17
C TRP A 207 9.75 -12.67 8.03
N PRO A 208 11.01 -13.18 8.22
CA PRO A 208 12.18 -12.34 8.06
C PRO A 208 12.33 -11.83 6.61
N TYR A 209 12.05 -12.70 5.64
CA TYR A 209 12.06 -12.35 4.22
C TYR A 209 11.01 -11.30 3.90
N PHE A 210 9.76 -11.53 4.29
CA PHE A 210 8.69 -10.58 4.01
C PHE A 210 8.83 -9.27 4.80
N PHE A 211 9.48 -9.31 5.96
CA PHE A 211 9.87 -8.09 6.66
C PHE A 211 10.90 -7.31 5.83
N GLY A 212 11.98 -7.96 5.39
CA GLY A 212 13.01 -7.33 4.55
C GLY A 212 12.48 -6.79 3.22
N PHE A 213 11.59 -7.54 2.56
CA PHE A 213 11.00 -7.17 1.28
C PHE A 213 10.11 -5.92 1.37
N GLY A 214 9.23 -5.84 2.36
CA GLY A 214 8.32 -4.70 2.50
C GLY A 214 8.94 -3.47 3.17
N LEU A 215 10.09 -3.64 3.84
CA LEU A 215 10.72 -2.60 4.66
C LEU A 215 11.04 -1.31 3.88
N PRO A 216 11.62 -1.33 2.67
CA PRO A 216 11.92 -0.09 1.96
C PRO A 216 10.68 0.75 1.70
N LEU A 217 9.57 0.13 1.27
CA LEU A 217 8.31 0.83 1.04
C LEU A 217 7.68 1.34 2.35
N ALA A 218 7.77 0.55 3.42
CA ALA A 218 7.30 0.96 4.75
C ALA A 218 8.07 2.17 5.29
N LEU A 219 9.40 2.22 5.12
CA LEU A 219 10.22 3.35 5.55
C LEU A 219 9.94 4.61 4.75
N VAL A 220 9.80 4.50 3.42
CA VAL A 220 9.47 5.64 2.56
C VAL A 220 8.12 6.23 2.94
N THR A 221 7.09 5.39 3.07
CA THR A 221 5.75 5.85 3.44
C THR A 221 5.71 6.41 4.86
N HIS A 222 6.42 5.81 5.82
CA HIS A 222 6.50 6.32 7.19
C HIS A 222 7.21 7.69 7.29
N SER A 223 8.17 7.95 6.39
CA SER A 223 8.96 9.20 6.39
C SER A 223 8.22 10.39 5.77
N LEU A 224 7.11 10.15 5.05
CA LEU A 224 6.37 11.20 4.34
C LEU A 224 5.32 11.84 5.28
N PRO A 225 5.40 13.16 5.54
CA PRO A 225 4.54 13.81 6.53
C PRO A 225 3.10 14.02 6.05
N ASN A 226 2.87 14.03 4.74
CA ASN A 226 1.58 14.33 4.14
C ASN A 226 0.94 13.04 3.58
N TYR A 227 -0.30 12.77 3.99
CA TYR A 227 -1.10 11.63 3.53
C TYR A 227 -1.19 11.52 1.99
N TYR A 228 -1.30 12.66 1.30
CA TYR A 228 -1.39 12.70 -0.16
C TYR A 228 -0.05 12.37 -0.82
N LEU A 229 1.06 12.91 -0.29
CA LEU A 229 2.41 12.54 -0.74
C LEU A 229 2.69 11.06 -0.51
N ASN A 230 2.31 10.55 0.66
CA ASN A 230 2.43 9.14 1.00
C ASN A 230 1.64 8.27 0.00
N THR A 231 0.38 8.61 -0.27
CA THR A 231 -0.48 7.86 -1.20
C THR A 231 0.08 7.90 -2.64
N ALA A 232 0.52 9.06 -3.11
CA ALA A 232 1.11 9.21 -4.44
C ALA A 232 2.43 8.43 -4.57
N CYS A 233 3.29 8.50 -3.55
CA CYS A 233 4.55 7.77 -3.52
C CYS A 233 4.33 6.25 -3.48
N PHE A 234 3.37 5.78 -2.66
CA PHE A 234 2.96 4.39 -2.64
C PHE A 234 2.49 3.94 -4.03
N ALA A 235 1.56 4.67 -4.66
CA ALA A 235 1.03 4.32 -5.98
C ALA A 235 2.11 4.26 -7.08
N PHE A 236 3.16 5.08 -6.95
CA PHE A 236 4.30 5.09 -7.86
C PHE A 236 5.25 3.90 -7.65
N LEU A 237 5.61 3.62 -6.38
CA LEU A 237 6.59 2.58 -6.05
C LEU A 237 5.99 1.17 -6.10
N PHE A 238 4.73 1.02 -5.71
CA PHE A 238 4.09 -0.28 -5.53
C PHE A 238 4.10 -1.20 -6.76
N PRO A 239 3.89 -0.72 -8.02
CA PRO A 239 4.12 -1.52 -9.22
C PRO A 239 5.47 -2.24 -9.29
N LEU A 240 6.53 -1.59 -8.83
CA LEU A 240 7.88 -2.16 -8.83
C LEU A 240 7.96 -3.34 -7.86
N PHE A 241 7.29 -3.23 -6.71
CA PHE A 241 7.20 -4.31 -5.74
C PHE A 241 6.37 -5.48 -6.25
N ILE A 242 5.28 -5.25 -7.01
CA ILE A 242 4.52 -6.33 -7.67
C ILE A 242 5.41 -7.09 -8.66
N LEU A 243 6.13 -6.36 -9.51
CA LEU A 243 7.04 -6.96 -10.50
C LEU A 243 8.14 -7.78 -9.82
N SER A 244 8.77 -7.22 -8.78
CA SER A 244 9.75 -7.94 -7.97
C SER A 244 9.13 -9.20 -7.35
N ALA A 245 7.96 -9.10 -6.72
CA ALA A 245 7.28 -10.23 -6.11
C ALA A 245 7.03 -11.34 -7.15
N ASN A 246 6.58 -11.02 -8.36
CA ASN A 246 6.36 -12.02 -9.42
C ASN A 246 7.62 -12.77 -9.84
N GLU A 247 8.76 -12.09 -9.89
CA GLU A 247 10.05 -12.63 -10.35
C GLU A 247 10.79 -13.45 -9.29
N THR A 248 10.42 -13.30 -8.02
CA THR A 248 11.05 -14.06 -6.93
C THR A 248 10.83 -15.56 -7.08
N HIS A 249 11.90 -16.34 -7.05
CA HIS A 249 11.82 -17.79 -6.91
C HIS A 249 12.15 -18.14 -5.45
N LEU A 250 11.12 -18.30 -4.63
CA LEU A 250 11.29 -18.53 -3.19
C LEU A 250 11.68 -19.99 -2.93
N ASP A 251 12.97 -20.29 -3.10
CA ASP A 251 13.61 -21.56 -2.69
C ASP A 251 14.24 -21.45 -1.29
N LEU A 252 13.76 -20.51 -0.48
CA LEU A 252 14.33 -20.23 0.84
C LEU A 252 13.96 -21.32 1.85
N LYS A 253 14.92 -21.69 2.71
CA LYS A 253 14.67 -22.55 3.87
C LYS A 253 13.68 -21.85 4.80
N LYS A 254 12.55 -22.52 5.06
CA LYS A 254 11.51 -22.03 5.97
C LYS A 254 12.10 -21.86 7.38
N SER A 255 11.74 -20.77 8.07
CA SER A 255 12.08 -20.63 9.49
C SER A 255 11.34 -21.72 10.27
N ASP A 256 12.05 -22.39 11.19
CA ASP A 256 11.41 -23.32 12.14
C ASP A 256 10.47 -22.58 13.10
N HIS A 257 10.71 -21.29 13.32
CA HIS A 257 9.94 -20.45 14.22
C HIS A 257 8.91 -19.64 13.44
N LYS A 258 7.65 -20.07 13.51
CA LYS A 258 6.48 -19.36 12.99
C LYS A 258 6.05 -18.31 14.01
N ILE A 259 5.92 -17.06 13.59
CA ILE A 259 5.35 -15.99 14.43
C ILE A 259 3.93 -15.68 13.95
N PRO A 260 2.89 -15.83 14.81
CA PRO A 260 1.49 -15.71 14.42
C PRO A 260 1.00 -14.24 14.30
N PHE A 261 1.66 -13.42 13.48
CA PHE A 261 1.35 -11.98 13.35
C PHE A 261 -0.11 -11.70 13.00
N PHE A 262 -0.73 -12.55 12.16
CA PHE A 262 -2.09 -12.33 11.68
C PHE A 262 -3.16 -12.99 12.56
N SER A 263 -2.78 -13.75 13.59
CA SER A 263 -3.75 -14.54 14.36
C SER A 263 -4.77 -13.67 15.10
N GLY A 264 -4.37 -12.50 15.59
CA GLY A 264 -5.29 -11.53 16.20
C GLY A 264 -6.36 -11.05 15.22
N VAL A 265 -5.95 -10.58 14.04
CA VAL A 265 -6.88 -10.09 13.02
C VAL A 265 -7.75 -11.20 12.43
N VAL A 266 -7.21 -12.42 12.25
CA VAL A 266 -7.99 -13.58 11.81
C VAL A 266 -9.08 -13.93 12.83
N TRP A 267 -8.75 -13.90 14.12
CA TRP A 267 -9.74 -14.15 15.17
C TRP A 267 -10.88 -13.11 15.14
N ILE A 268 -10.54 -11.82 14.99
CA ILE A 268 -11.53 -10.73 14.88
C ILE A 268 -12.40 -10.93 13.64
N SER A 269 -11.80 -11.16 12.47
CA SER A 269 -12.53 -11.36 11.21
C SER A 269 -13.51 -12.52 11.28
N ASN A 270 -13.08 -13.66 11.85
CA ASN A 270 -13.94 -14.82 12.02
C ASN A 270 -15.14 -14.52 12.94
N LYS A 271 -14.93 -13.72 14.00
CA LYS A 271 -16.03 -13.29 14.88
C LYS A 271 -16.99 -12.34 14.18
N LEU A 272 -16.50 -11.38 13.41
CA LEU A 272 -17.34 -10.44 12.66
C LEU A 272 -18.23 -11.17 11.64
N MET A 273 -17.67 -12.14 10.90
CA MET A 273 -18.45 -12.88 9.89
C MET A 273 -19.51 -13.81 10.49
N ILE A 274 -19.38 -14.23 11.74
CA ILE A 274 -20.42 -15.02 12.43
C ILE A 274 -21.59 -14.11 12.88
N VAL A 275 -21.34 -12.82 13.08
CA VAL A 275 -22.31 -11.86 13.62
C VAL A 275 -23.08 -11.12 12.52
N LEU A 276 -22.56 -11.08 11.28
CA LEU A 276 -23.27 -10.56 10.12
C LEU A 276 -24.30 -11.61 9.63
N PRO A 277 -25.62 -11.32 9.69
CA PRO A 277 -26.68 -12.23 9.29
C PRO A 277 -26.70 -12.52 7.79
#